data_AF-A0A6N1VJL6-F1
#
_entry.id   AF-A0A6N1VJL6-F1
#
_cell.length_a   1.000
_cell.length_b   1.000
_cell.length_c   1.000
_cell.angle_alpha   90.00
_cell.angle_beta   90.00
_cell.angle_gamma   90.00
#
_symmetry.space_group_name_H-M   'P 1'
#
loop_
_entity.id
_entity.type
_entity.pdbx_description
1 polymer ?
#
loop_
_entity_poly.entity_id
_entity_poly.type
_entity_poly.pdbx_seq_one_letter_code
_entity_poly.pdbx_strand_id
1 'polypeptide(L)'
;MTIAVGNNPLAECLTESESGFELSLPESLPGELATHVADLLLAARGKPVAVDAGSVKRIDTPCIQVLLSAARCWRDDRLPMSISAQSEMFSDNLTTLGLTTAELEVGDANHV
;
A
#
# COMPACT_ATOMS: atom_id res chain seq x y z
N MET A 1 -10.48 -0.15 -18.92
CA MET A 1 -9.88 -1.39 -18.38
C MET A 1 -10.42 -1.52 -16.97
N THR A 2 -11.49 -2.31 -16.81
CA THR A 2 -12.23 -2.45 -15.55
C THR A 2 -11.52 -3.48 -14.71
N ILE A 3 -10.92 -3.08 -13.59
CA ILE A 3 -10.29 -4.02 -12.67
C ILE A 3 -11.42 -4.68 -11.89
N ALA A 4 -11.60 -5.97 -12.12
CA ALA A 4 -12.56 -6.80 -11.41
C ALA A 4 -12.03 -7.07 -10.00
N VAL A 5 -12.23 -6.13 -9.08
CA VAL A 5 -12.02 -6.34 -7.64
C VAL A 5 -12.84 -7.54 -7.13
N GLY A 6 -13.91 -7.93 -7.84
CA GLY A 6 -14.83 -9.01 -7.48
C GLY A 6 -14.25 -10.43 -7.41
N ASN A 7 -12.99 -10.67 -7.79
CA ASN A 7 -12.31 -11.97 -7.56
C ASN A 7 -10.92 -11.83 -6.92
N ASN A 8 -10.65 -10.68 -6.29
CA ASN A 8 -9.39 -10.45 -5.59
C ASN A 8 -9.46 -11.10 -4.19
N PRO A 9 -8.57 -12.05 -3.84
CA PRO A 9 -8.58 -12.70 -2.52
C PRO A 9 -8.25 -11.75 -1.37
N LEU A 10 -7.79 -10.54 -1.67
CA LEU A 10 -7.50 -9.47 -0.71
C LEU A 10 -8.59 -8.39 -0.69
N ALA A 11 -9.74 -8.57 -1.36
CA ALA A 11 -10.79 -7.54 -1.43
C ALA A 11 -11.25 -7.05 -0.05
N GLU A 12 -11.29 -7.93 0.95
CA GLU A 12 -11.67 -7.59 2.33
C GLU A 12 -10.61 -6.76 3.06
N CYS A 13 -9.38 -6.70 2.56
CA CYS A 13 -8.30 -5.89 3.12
C CYS A 13 -8.44 -4.39 2.80
N LEU A 14 -9.29 -4.02 1.82
CA LEU A 14 -9.51 -2.64 1.44
C LEU A 14 -10.87 -2.17 1.98
N THR A 15 -10.85 -1.17 2.85
CA THR A 15 -12.06 -0.54 3.37
C THR A 15 -12.15 0.91 2.90
N GLU A 16 -13.37 1.37 2.66
CA GLU A 16 -13.65 2.76 2.25
C GLU A 16 -14.28 3.53 3.42
N SER A 17 -13.80 4.74 3.65
CA SER A 17 -14.37 5.69 4.59
C SER A 17 -14.70 7.01 3.87
N GLU A 18 -15.39 7.93 4.56
CA GLU A 18 -15.70 9.26 4.01
C GLU A 18 -14.43 10.05 3.62
N SER A 19 -13.29 9.78 4.25
CA SER A 19 -12.04 10.55 4.09
C SER A 19 -11.01 9.88 3.17
N GLY A 20 -11.27 8.67 2.69
CA GLY A 20 -10.32 7.90 1.86
C GLY A 20 -10.44 6.40 2.08
N PHE A 21 -9.42 5.66 1.62
CA PHE A 21 -9.33 4.22 1.77
C PHE A 21 -8.33 3.81 2.84
N GLU A 22 -8.57 2.67 3.46
CA GLU A 22 -7.62 1.99 4.32
C GLU A 22 -7.35 0.60 3.79
N LEU A 23 -6.08 0.29 3.54
CA LEU A 23 -5.60 -0.99 3.07
C LEU A 23 -4.84 -1.69 4.20
N SER A 24 -5.45 -2.70 4.81
CA SER A 24 -4.80 -3.51 5.84
C SER A 24 -4.01 -4.65 5.22
N LEU A 25 -2.68 -4.62 5.34
CA LEU A 25 -1.82 -5.67 4.80
C LEU A 25 -2.00 -6.98 5.61
N PRO A 26 -2.25 -8.13 4.94
CA PRO A 26 -2.40 -9.41 5.63
C PRO A 26 -1.05 -9.89 6.20
N GLU A 27 -1.11 -10.92 7.06
CA GLU A 27 0.10 -11.44 7.72
C GLU A 27 1.16 -11.99 6.75
N SER A 28 0.75 -12.45 5.57
CA SER A 28 1.62 -13.06 4.57
C SER A 28 1.33 -12.50 3.18
N LEU A 29 2.33 -11.87 2.59
CA LEU A 29 2.29 -11.28 1.25
C LEU A 29 3.40 -11.89 0.36
N PRO A 30 3.23 -13.13 -0.14
CA PRO A 30 4.12 -13.68 -1.15
C PRO A 30 4.07 -12.85 -2.45
N GLY A 31 5.14 -12.92 -3.25
CA GLY A 31 5.25 -12.16 -4.50
C GLY A 31 4.11 -12.41 -5.49
N GLU A 32 3.45 -13.58 -5.44
CA GLU A 32 2.29 -13.94 -6.26
C GLU A 32 1.07 -13.03 -6.02
N LEU A 33 1.00 -12.38 -4.86
CA LEU A 33 -0.08 -11.45 -4.52
C LEU A 33 0.22 -10.01 -4.97
N ALA A 34 1.37 -9.71 -5.56
CA ALA A 34 1.72 -8.35 -5.96
C ALA A 34 0.68 -7.71 -6.89
N THR A 35 0.19 -8.46 -7.89
CA THR A 35 -0.88 -7.97 -8.79
C THR A 35 -2.17 -7.69 -8.03
N HIS A 36 -2.53 -8.54 -7.06
CA HIS A 36 -3.72 -8.34 -6.24
C HIS A 36 -3.60 -7.09 -5.36
N VAL A 37 -2.43 -6.82 -4.78
CA VAL A 37 -2.17 -5.57 -4.04
C VAL A 37 -2.28 -4.36 -4.98
N ALA A 38 -1.74 -4.47 -6.20
CA ALA A 38 -1.82 -3.41 -7.19
C ALA A 38 -3.28 -3.11 -7.60
N ASP A 39 -4.10 -4.15 -7.78
CA ASP A 39 -5.52 -4.01 -8.11
C ASP A 39 -6.30 -3.28 -7.00
N LEU A 40 -6.02 -3.57 -5.73
CA LEU A 40 -6.64 -2.86 -4.60
C LEU A 40 -6.23 -1.39 -4.55
N LEU A 41 -4.94 -1.11 -4.72
CA LEU A 41 -4.45 0.27 -4.77
C LEU A 41 -5.08 1.01 -5.95
N LEU A 42 -5.11 0.42 -7.15
CA LEU A 42 -5.76 1.05 -8.30
C LEU A 42 -7.25 1.31 -8.08
N ALA A 43 -7.96 0.45 -7.32
CA ALA A 43 -9.35 0.69 -6.93
C ALA A 43 -9.50 1.88 -5.97
N ALA A 44 -8.49 2.15 -5.13
CA ALA A 44 -8.43 3.28 -4.22
C ALA A 44 -7.96 4.60 -4.87
N ARG A 45 -7.44 4.54 -6.11
CA ARG A 45 -6.84 5.70 -6.79
C ARG A 45 -7.82 6.86 -6.91
N GLY A 46 -7.30 8.09 -6.73
CA GLY A 46 -8.11 9.31 -6.76
C GLY A 46 -8.65 9.72 -5.39
N LYS A 47 -8.36 8.96 -4.33
CA LYS A 47 -8.61 9.33 -2.93
C LYS A 47 -7.36 9.12 -2.07
N PRO A 48 -7.27 9.77 -0.90
CA PRO A 48 -6.29 9.42 0.13
C PRO A 48 -6.28 7.93 0.46
N VAL A 49 -5.10 7.36 0.74
CA VAL A 49 -4.99 5.96 1.19
C VAL A 49 -4.06 5.82 2.40
N ALA A 50 -4.53 5.14 3.44
CA ALA A 50 -3.70 4.68 4.55
C ALA A 50 -3.43 3.19 4.41
N VAL A 51 -2.18 2.76 4.59
CA VAL A 51 -1.78 1.35 4.53
C VAL A 51 -1.35 0.90 5.91
N ASP A 52 -2.12 0.01 6.53
CA ASP A 52 -1.76 -0.62 7.80
C ASP A 52 -0.84 -1.82 7.55
N ALA A 53 0.40 -1.74 8.06
CA ALA A 53 1.42 -2.77 7.90
C ALA A 53 1.69 -3.58 9.18
N GLY A 54 0.77 -3.58 10.16
CA GLY A 54 1.03 -4.09 11.51
C GLY A 54 0.89 -5.58 11.68
N SER A 55 0.07 -6.19 10.84
CA SER A 55 -0.12 -7.64 10.87
C SER A 55 0.97 -8.39 10.10
N VAL A 56 1.82 -7.69 9.32
CA VAL A 56 2.79 -8.31 8.40
C VAL A 56 3.81 -9.15 9.15
N LYS A 57 3.86 -10.45 8.85
CA LYS A 57 4.86 -11.43 9.33
C LYS A 57 5.72 -11.99 8.19
N ARG A 58 5.29 -11.78 6.94
CA ARG A 58 6.07 -12.05 5.74
C ARG A 58 5.61 -11.14 4.62
N ILE A 59 6.56 -10.54 3.91
CA ILE A 59 6.31 -9.78 2.69
C ILE A 59 7.48 -10.00 1.72
N ASP A 60 7.20 -10.36 0.48
CA ASP A 60 8.23 -10.51 -0.54
C ASP A 60 8.42 -9.19 -1.31
N THR A 61 9.62 -8.98 -1.87
CA THR A 61 10.03 -7.77 -2.60
C THR A 61 9.00 -7.25 -3.62
N PRO A 62 8.33 -8.08 -4.45
CA PRO A 62 7.36 -7.58 -5.42
C PRO A 62 6.19 -6.80 -4.80
N CYS A 63 5.71 -7.20 -3.62
CA CYS A 63 4.66 -6.47 -2.92
C CYS A 63 5.14 -5.09 -2.45
N ILE A 64 6.39 -4.98 -1.99
CA ILE A 64 7.00 -3.69 -1.61
C ILE A 64 7.16 -2.78 -2.84
N GLN A 65 7.57 -3.33 -3.98
CA GLN A 65 7.70 -2.57 -5.23
C GLN A 65 6.34 -2.01 -5.69
N VAL A 66 5.26 -2.76 -5.50
CA VAL A 66 3.90 -2.29 -5.77
C VAL A 66 3.54 -1.11 -4.87
N LEU A 67 3.82 -1.19 -3.56
CA LEU A 67 3.59 -0.07 -2.63
C LEU A 67 4.41 1.17 -3.02
N LEU A 68 5.68 0.99 -3.39
CA LEU A 68 6.54 2.08 -3.86
C LEU A 68 6.02 2.71 -5.16
N SER A 69 5.52 1.89 -6.09
CA SER A 69 4.89 2.36 -7.33
C SER A 69 3.62 3.16 -7.03
N ALA A 70 2.78 2.68 -6.09
CA ALA A 70 1.60 3.41 -5.65
C ALA A 70 1.95 4.75 -5.00
N ALA A 71 2.96 4.81 -4.12
CA ALA A 71 3.41 6.08 -3.54
C ALA A 71 3.82 7.10 -4.61
N ARG A 72 4.42 6.67 -5.73
CA ARG A 72 4.70 7.55 -6.88
C ARG A 72 3.42 8.03 -7.54
N CYS A 73 2.46 7.14 -7.82
CA CYS A 73 1.16 7.51 -8.38
C CYS A 73 0.41 8.52 -7.49
N TRP A 74 0.39 8.32 -6.18
CA TRP A 74 -0.28 9.24 -5.23
C TRP A 74 0.40 10.60 -5.18
N ARG A 75 1.73 10.63 -5.27
CA ARG A 75 2.50 11.88 -5.35
C ARG A 75 2.18 12.66 -6.62
N ASP A 76 2.09 11.98 -7.75
CA ASP A 76 1.72 12.59 -9.03
C ASP A 76 0.26 13.09 -9.00
N ASP A 77 -0.63 12.34 -8.35
CA ASP A 77 -2.04 12.70 -8.15
C ASP A 77 -2.22 13.77 -7.04
N ARG A 78 -1.15 14.18 -6.33
CA ARG A 78 -1.15 15.10 -5.17
C ARG A 78 -2.11 14.68 -4.06
N LEU A 79 -2.23 13.37 -3.84
CA LEU A 79 -3.05 12.79 -2.79
C LEU A 79 -2.17 12.17 -1.71
N PRO A 80 -2.55 12.27 -0.44
CA PRO A 80 -1.78 11.68 0.64
C PRO A 80 -1.84 10.16 0.62
N MET A 81 -0.69 9.56 0.92
CA MET A 81 -0.53 8.12 1.15
C MET A 81 0.33 7.94 2.40
N SER A 82 -0.14 7.17 3.39
CA SER A 82 0.56 7.00 4.66
C SER A 82 0.74 5.52 5.01
N ILE A 83 1.82 5.18 5.72
CA ILE A 83 2.00 3.83 6.27
C ILE A 83 1.76 3.90 7.79
N SER A 84 0.73 3.19 8.27
CA SER A 84 0.40 3.08 9.68
C SER A 84 0.86 1.74 10.27
N ALA A 85 0.99 1.73 11.60
CA ALA A 85 1.22 0.54 12.41
C ALA A 85 2.28 -0.41 11.84
N GLN A 86 3.51 0.02 11.55
CA GLN A 86 4.49 -0.87 10.92
C GLN A 86 4.94 -2.01 11.85
N SER A 87 4.88 -3.26 11.37
CA SER A 87 5.51 -4.38 12.06
C SER A 87 7.04 -4.32 11.93
N GLU A 88 7.75 -5.00 12.84
CA GLU A 88 9.22 -5.15 12.74
C GLU A 88 9.60 -5.84 11.43
N MET A 89 8.88 -6.90 11.04
CA MET A 89 9.12 -7.62 9.78
C MET A 89 8.99 -6.72 8.56
N PHE A 90 7.99 -5.85 8.53
CA PHE A 90 7.81 -4.90 7.43
C PHE A 90 8.98 -3.91 7.36
N SER A 91 9.34 -3.33 8.50
CA SER A 91 10.44 -2.36 8.62
C SER A 91 11.80 -2.96 8.25
N ASP A 92 12.06 -4.20 8.66
CA ASP A 92 13.29 -4.94 8.36
C ASP A 92 13.39 -5.27 6.87
N ASN A 93 12.27 -5.60 6.21
CA ASN A 93 12.25 -5.84 4.76
C ASN A 93 12.51 -4.56 3.97
N LEU A 94 11.96 -3.42 4.39
CA LEU A 94 12.32 -2.13 3.79
C LEU A 94 13.82 -1.86 3.94
N THR A 95 14.35 -2.01 5.14
CA THR A 95 15.77 -1.79 5.43
C THR A 95 16.68 -2.72 4.61
N THR A 96 16.30 -3.99 4.45
CA THR A 96 17.02 -4.97 3.62
C THR A 96 17.12 -4.54 2.16
N LEU A 97 16.09 -3.83 1.66
CA LEU A 97 16.05 -3.28 0.31
C LEU A 97 16.72 -1.90 0.20
N GLY A 98 17.28 -1.38 1.29
CA GLY A 98 17.86 -0.04 1.35
C GLY A 98 16.82 1.07 1.34
N LEU A 99 15.58 0.76 1.72
CA LEU A 99 14.44 1.66 1.75
C LEU A 99 14.10 2.13 3.17
N THR A 100 13.36 3.22 3.24
CA THR A 100 12.72 3.73 4.45
C THR A 100 11.23 3.94 4.21
N THR A 101 10.43 3.98 5.28
CA THR A 101 8.98 4.23 5.17
C THR A 101 8.66 5.50 4.38
N ALA A 102 9.50 6.55 4.50
CA ALA A 102 9.29 7.83 3.82
C ALA A 102 9.19 7.73 2.29
N GLU A 103 9.80 6.70 1.68
CA GLU A 103 9.70 6.49 0.22
C GLU A 103 8.31 5.96 -0.20
N LEU A 104 7.61 5.32 0.73
CA LEU A 104 6.26 4.80 0.56
C LEU A 104 5.18 5.81 0.99
N GLU A 105 5.58 6.93 1.60
CA GLU A 105 4.67 7.96 2.07
C GLU A 105 4.61 9.18 1.14
N VAL A 106 3.43 9.77 1.08
CA VAL A 106 3.13 11.03 0.43
C VAL A 106 2.42 11.87 1.47
N GLY A 107 3.11 12.89 1.98
CA GLY A 107 2.51 13.86 2.90
C GLY A 107 1.40 14.67 2.23
N ASP A 108 0.61 15.36 3.04
CA ASP A 108 -0.38 16.32 2.54
C ASP A 108 0.33 17.35 1.64
N ALA A 109 -0.28 17.71 0.51
CA ALA A 109 0.33 18.43 -0.61
C ALA A 109 0.76 19.89 -0.31
N ASN A 110 0.92 20.25 0.97
CA ASN A 110 1.23 21.56 1.50
C ASN A 110 2.66 21.71 2.06
N HIS A 111 3.58 20.78 1.77
CA HIS A 111 4.97 20.95 2.17
C HIS A 111 5.97 20.58 1.06
N VAL A 112 6.07 21.43 0.03
CA VAL A 112 7.30 22.05 -0.52
C VAL A 112 6.95 23.10 -1.58
#